data_AF-A0A2S9GYQ0-F1
#
_entry.id   AF-A0A2S9GYQ0-F1
#
_cell.length_a   1.000
_cell.length_b   1.000
_cell.length_c   1.000
_cell.angle_alpha   90.00
_cell.angle_beta   90.00
_cell.angle_gamma   90.00
#
_symmetry.space_group_name_H-M   'P 1'
#
loop_
_entity.id
_entity.type
_entity.pdbx_description
1 polymer ?
#
loop_
_entity_poly.entity_id
_entity_poly.type
_entity_poly.pdbx_seq_one_letter_code
_entity_poly.pdbx_strand_id
1 'polypeptide(L)' 'MLFSKQKTRYQSEATLFIDGLKKANPQLEQNQLTGRALLWDKAPLSLDEQQRSLDSTITRDSH' A
#
# COMPACT_ATOMS: atom_id res chain seq x y z
N MET A 1 40.22 -2.60 25.98
CA MET A 1 39.87 -3.05 24.61
C MET A 1 38.35 -3.07 24.49
N LEU A 2 37.76 -2.14 23.72
CA LEU A 2 36.32 -2.11 23.48
C LEU A 2 35.99 -2.99 22.28
N PHE A 3 35.45 -4.18 22.51
CA PHE A 3 34.88 -5.00 21.45
C PHE A 3 33.53 -4.41 21.04
N SER A 4 33.55 -3.54 20.04
CA SER A 4 32.34 -3.16 19.31
C SER A 4 31.76 -4.43 18.67
N LYS A 5 30.76 -5.05 19.30
CA LYS A 5 29.98 -6.11 18.67
C LYS A 5 29.22 -5.50 17.50
N GLN A 6 29.81 -5.55 16.30
CA GLN A 6 29.09 -5.32 15.06
C GLN A 6 28.01 -6.40 14.94
N LYS A 7 26.79 -6.06 15.33
CA LYS A 7 25.61 -6.87 15.05
C LYS A 7 25.25 -6.65 13.58
N THR A 8 25.83 -7.44 12.68
CA THR A 8 25.30 -7.58 11.33
C THR A 8 23.91 -8.18 11.44
N ARG A 9 22.87 -7.37 11.21
CA ARG A 9 21.49 -7.86 11.18
C ARG A 9 21.37 -8.79 9.97
N TYR A 10 20.74 -9.95 10.18
CA TYR A 10 20.39 -10.81 9.05
C TYR A 10 19.46 -10.04 8.10
N GLN A 11 19.78 -10.08 6.80
CA GLN A 11 18.95 -9.56 5.74
C GLN A 11 18.59 -10.74 4.83
N SER A 12 17.31 -10.94 4.57
CA SER A 12 16.86 -12.01 3.68
C SER A 12 17.21 -11.72 2.23
N GLU A 13 17.35 -12.78 1.42
CA GLU A 13 17.58 -12.66 -0.02
C GLU A 13 16.47 -11.85 -0.70
N ALA A 14 15.21 -12.03 -0.28
CA ALA A 14 14.09 -11.25 -0.78
C ALA A 14 14.28 -9.74 -0.54
N THR A 15 14.81 -9.35 0.63
CA THR A 15 15.07 -7.94 0.92
C THR A 15 16.20 -7.40 0.03
N LEU A 16 17.29 -8.16 -0.14
CA LEU A 16 18.39 -7.79 -1.02
C LEU A 16 17.94 -7.65 -2.48
N PHE A 17 17.07 -8.55 -2.95
CA PHE A 17 16.48 -8.49 -4.28
C PHE A 17 15.63 -7.23 -4.47
N ILE A 18 14.72 -6.94 -3.53
CA ILE A 18 13.87 -5.74 -3.59
C ILE A 18 14.73 -4.47 -3.59
N ASP A 19 15.78 -4.41 -2.76
CA ASP A 19 16.69 -3.27 -2.71
C ASP A 19 17.42 -3.09 -4.06
N GLY A 20 17.90 -4.19 -4.66
CA GLY A 20 18.51 -4.17 -5.98
C GLY A 20 17.55 -3.70 -7.07
N LEU A 21 16.31 -4.20 -7.04
CA LEU A 21 15.25 -3.83 -7.98
C LEU A 21 14.93 -2.33 -7.92
N LYS A 22 14.78 -1.76 -6.71
CA LYS A 22 14.52 -0.33 -6.53
C LYS A 22 15.70 0.54 -6.99
N LYS A 23 16.94 0.11 -6.75
CA LYS A 23 18.14 0.81 -7.24
C LYS A 23 18.23 0.81 -8.76
N ALA A 24 17.93 -0.33 -9.39
CA ALA A 24 17.94 -0.46 -10.84
C ALA A 24 16.79 0.31 -11.51
N ASN A 25 15.68 0.51 -10.82
CA ASN A 25 14.52 1.23 -11.33
C ASN A 25 14.00 2.31 -10.35
N PRO A 26 14.56 3.53 -10.38
CA PRO A 26 14.16 4.62 -9.50
C PRO A 26 12.70 5.07 -9.67
N GLN A 27 12.09 4.83 -10.84
CA GLN A 27 10.70 5.22 -11.13
C GLN A 27 9.68 4.17 -10.68
N LEU A 28 10.14 3.02 -10.20
CA LEU A 28 9.28 1.88 -9.84
C LEU A 28 8.19 2.25 -8.83
N GLU A 29 8.53 2.99 -7.78
CA GLU A 29 7.58 3.41 -6.74
C GLU A 29 6.50 4.32 -7.32
N GLN A 30 6.88 5.30 -8.13
CA GLN A 30 5.92 6.19 -8.78
C GLN A 30 4.96 5.42 -9.69
N ASN A 31 5.48 4.43 -10.43
CA ASN A 31 4.66 3.57 -11.29
C ASN A 31 3.71 2.69 -10.48
N GLN A 32 4.16 2.16 -9.33
CA GLN A 32 3.30 1.40 -8.43
C GLN A 32 2.18 2.27 -7.86
N LEU A 33 2.50 3.48 -7.40
CA LEU A 33 1.51 4.44 -6.92
C LEU A 33 0.50 4.81 -8.00
N THR A 34 0.98 5.08 -9.21
CA THR A 34 0.12 5.44 -10.35
C THR A 34 -0.79 4.28 -10.75
N GLY A 35 -0.25 3.06 -10.82
CA GLY A 35 -1.03 1.86 -11.13
C GLY A 35 -2.09 1.55 -10.06
N ARG A 36 -1.73 1.73 -8.78
CA ARG A 36 -2.68 1.63 -7.66
C ARG A 36 -3.78 2.67 -7.77
N ALA A 37 -3.42 3.94 -8.01
CA ALA A 37 -4.38 5.02 -8.14
C ALA A 37 -5.37 4.79 -9.29
N LEU A 38 -4.90 4.21 -10.40
CA LEU A 38 -5.71 3.93 -11.57
C LEU A 38 -6.74 2.82 -11.33
N LEU A 39 -6.34 1.72 -10.68
CA LEU A 39 -7.14 0.50 -10.65
C LEU A 39 -7.83 0.27 -9.30
N TRP A 40 -7.25 0.76 -8.21
CA TRP A 40 -7.61 0.33 -6.85
C TRP A 40 -8.09 1.48 -5.97
N ASP A 41 -7.52 2.68 -6.11
CA ASP A 41 -7.99 3.82 -5.34
C ASP A 41 -9.38 4.23 -5.84
N LYS A 42 -10.40 4.04 -5.00
CA LYS A 42 -11.75 4.48 -5.31
C LYS A 42 -11.77 6.01 -5.31
N ALA A 43 -12.41 6.59 -6.33
CA ALA A 43 -12.68 8.02 -6.32
C ALA A 43 -13.45 8.38 -5.03
N PRO A 44 -13.20 9.56 -4.43
CA PRO A 44 -14.02 10.05 -3.33
C PRO A 44 -15.48 10.05 -3.78
N LEU A 45 -16.33 9.34 -3.04
CA LEU A 45 -17.78 9.39 -3.25
C LEU A 45 -18.23 10.85 -3.10
N SER A 46 -18.96 11.37 -4.09
CA SER A 46 -19.56 12.70 -3.96
C SER A 46 -20.50 12.73 -2.75
N LEU A 47 -20.74 13.91 -2.16
CA LEU A 47 -21.61 14.04 -0.97
C LEU A 47 -22.99 13.39 -1.19
N ASP A 48 -23.54 13.52 -2.40
CA ASP A 48 -24.80 12.91 -2.80
C ASP A 48 -24.74 11.37 -2.84
N GLU A 49 -23.60 10.81 -3.24
CA GLU A 49 -23.39 9.37 -3.33
C GLU A 49 -23.13 8.76 -1.95
N GLN A 50 -22.47 9.51 -1.08
CA GLN A 50 -22.37 9.18 0.35
C GLN A 50 -23.75 9.14 1.00
N GLN A 51 -24.60 10.15 0.75
CA GLN A 51 -25.97 10.20 1.26
C GLN A 51 -26.78 8.99 0.80
N ARG A 52 -26.77 8.66 -0.50
CA ARG A 52 -27.47 7.46 -1.00
C ARG A 52 -26.97 6.15 -0.37
N SER A 53 -25.66 6.03 -0.11
CA SER A 53 -25.12 4.84 0.55
C SER A 53 -25.61 4.70 1.99
N LEU A 54 -25.68 5.82 2.72
CA LEU A 54 -26.23 5.87 4.08
C LEU A 54 -27.74 5.57 4.09
N ASP A 55 -28.49 6.16 3.17
CA ASP A 55 -29.92 5.93 3.00
C ASP A 55 -30.21 4.46 2.64
N SER A 56 -29.34 3.83 1.86
CA SER A 56 -29.44 2.40 1.49
C SER A 56 -29.00 1.42 2.58
N THR A 57 -28.36 1.91 3.65
CA THR A 57 -27.88 1.05 4.76
C THR A 57 -29.02 0.62 5.69
N ILE A 58 -30.20 1.22 5.56
CA ILE A 58 -31.38 0.87 6.35
C ILE A 58 -32.35 0.06 5.48
N THR A 59 -32.27 -1.26 5.66
CA THR A 59 -33.32 -2.30 5.54
C THR A 59 -32.67 -3.61 5.06
N ARG A 60 -31.96 -4.27 5.98
CA ARG A 60 -31.86 -5.73 5.97
C ARG A 60 -32.96 -6.23 6.89
N ASP A 61 -34.18 -6.24 6.38
CA ASP A 61 -35.28 -6.89 7.08
C ASP A 61 -34.97 -8.38 7.24
N SER A 62 -35.19 -8.81 8.48
CA SER A 62 -35.07 -10.14 9.03
C SER A 62 -35.87 -11.20 8.27
N HIS A 63 -35.24 -12.35 7.99
CA HIS A 63 -35.91 -13.64 7.92
C HIS A 63 -35.00 -14.73 8.48
#